data_AF-A0A0G4JXF1-F1
#
_entry.id   AF-A0A0G4JXF1-F1
#
_cell.length_a   1.000
_cell.length_b   1.000
_cell.length_c   1.000
_cell.angle_alpha   90.00
_cell.angle_beta   90.00
_cell.angle_gamma   90.00
#
_symmetry.space_group_name_H-M   'P 1'
#
loop_
_entity.id
_entity.type
_entity.pdbx_description
1 polymer ?
#
loop_
_entity_poly.entity_id
_entity_poly.type
_entity_poly.pdbx_seq_one_letter_code
_entity_poly.pdbx_strand_id
1 'polypeptide(L)'
;MVSNGPCLDASYPPGKIQTVNPLHPLTDILLSECIRIQQDELSHALQQLTLSCIIPGVTEQLTLICWHGLINGYGANDILSLVGKPAYGIDDFLQQWRKHHPILFSQIEDYVFFACFSNWSTYR
;
A
#
# COMPACT_ATOMS: atom_id res chain seq x y z
N MET A 1 6.22 -42.76 34.71
CA MET A 1 5.70 -41.50 34.16
C MET A 1 5.76 -41.58 32.65
N VAL A 2 4.59 -41.55 32.01
CA VAL A 2 4.40 -41.66 30.56
C VAL A 2 4.73 -40.31 29.93
N SER A 3 5.61 -40.27 28.92
CA SER A 3 5.77 -39.14 28.01
C SER A 3 5.31 -39.59 26.63
N ASN A 4 4.16 -39.12 26.20
CA ASN A 4 3.60 -39.36 24.87
C ASN A 4 4.38 -38.55 23.82
N GLY A 5 4.84 -39.19 22.74
CA GLY A 5 5.06 -38.54 21.43
C GLY A 5 3.70 -38.20 20.74
N PRO A 6 3.64 -37.66 19.50
CA PRO A 6 4.44 -38.00 18.30
C PRO A 6 5.06 -36.75 17.60
N CYS A 7 6.13 -36.81 16.79
CA CYS A 7 6.40 -37.51 15.52
C CYS A 7 6.01 -36.70 14.25
N LEU A 8 6.95 -36.67 13.30
CA LEU A 8 6.84 -36.45 11.84
C LEU A 8 7.01 -35.02 11.30
N ASP A 9 8.24 -34.76 10.86
CA ASP A 9 8.59 -34.61 9.44
C ASP A 9 7.48 -34.05 8.52
N ALA A 10 7.55 -32.75 8.26
CA ALA A 10 6.97 -32.14 7.07
C ALA A 10 8.06 -31.27 6.43
N SER A 11 8.75 -31.89 5.50
CA SER A 11 9.57 -31.26 4.47
C SER A 11 8.79 -30.12 3.83
N TYR A 12 9.08 -28.88 4.22
CA TYR A 12 8.65 -27.72 3.44
C TYR A 12 9.58 -27.66 2.22
N PRO A 13 9.05 -27.62 0.98
CA PRO A 13 9.89 -27.37 -0.17
C PRO A 13 10.51 -25.98 -0.01
N PRO A 14 11.66 -25.67 -0.67
CA PRO A 14 12.12 -24.30 -0.84
C PRO A 14 11.18 -23.59 -1.83
N GLY A 15 9.91 -23.45 -1.45
CA GLY A 15 8.97 -22.56 -2.10
C GLY A 15 9.45 -21.18 -1.75
N LYS A 16 9.97 -20.48 -2.76
CA LYS A 16 10.26 -19.04 -2.74
C LYS A 16 9.37 -18.36 -1.71
N ILE A 17 9.96 -17.92 -0.60
CA ILE A 17 9.33 -16.90 0.22
C ILE A 17 9.17 -15.75 -0.76
N GLN A 18 7.95 -15.60 -1.32
CA GLN A 18 7.53 -14.33 -1.85
C GLN A 18 7.77 -13.39 -0.69
N THR A 19 8.85 -12.63 -0.81
CA THR A 19 9.10 -11.49 0.04
C THR A 19 7.85 -10.66 -0.11
N VAL A 20 6.92 -10.80 0.84
CA VAL A 20 5.85 -9.84 1.03
C VAL A 20 6.63 -8.55 1.14
N ASN A 21 6.59 -7.74 0.09
CA ASN A 21 7.33 -6.48 0.08
C ASN A 21 6.86 -5.78 1.34
N PRO A 22 7.75 -5.51 2.31
CA PRO A 22 7.33 -4.81 3.51
C PRO A 22 6.63 -3.56 3.04
N LEU A 23 5.43 -3.33 3.57
CA LEU A 23 4.65 -2.13 3.29
C LEU A 23 5.60 -0.94 3.35
N HIS A 24 5.52 -0.07 2.33
CA HIS A 24 6.34 1.12 2.31
C HIS A 24 6.08 1.90 3.62
N PRO A 25 7.11 2.39 4.35
CA PRO A 25 6.93 2.96 5.69
C PRO A 25 5.85 4.05 5.78
N LEU A 26 5.63 4.80 4.71
CA LEU A 26 4.55 5.79 4.63
C LEU A 26 3.14 5.19 4.73
N THR A 27 2.93 3.99 4.20
CA THR A 27 1.64 3.31 4.25
C THR A 27 1.36 2.83 5.68
N ASP A 28 2.36 2.32 6.39
CA ASP A 28 2.22 1.92 7.80
C ASP A 28 1.91 3.11 8.72
N ILE A 29 2.57 4.26 8.50
CA ILE A 29 2.27 5.49 9.23
C ILE A 29 0.85 5.95 8.93
N LEU A 30 0.44 5.93 7.65
CA LEU A 30 -0.92 6.31 7.26
C LEU A 30 -1.98 5.45 7.95
N LEU A 31 -1.80 4.12 7.97
CA LEU A 31 -2.72 3.20 8.63
C LEU A 31 -2.80 3.48 10.13
N SER A 32 -1.66 3.70 10.78
CA SER A 32 -1.59 4.05 12.20
C SER A 32 -2.32 5.36 12.51
N GLU A 33 -2.14 6.36 11.64
CA GLU A 33 -2.82 7.64 11.77
C GLU A 33 -4.33 7.52 11.54
N CYS A 34 -4.77 6.74 10.54
CA CYS A 34 -6.19 6.46 10.30
C CYS A 34 -6.86 5.87 11.54
N ILE A 35 -6.19 4.92 12.22
CA ILE A 35 -6.67 4.35 13.49
C ILE A 35 -6.74 5.43 14.58
N ARG A 36 -5.70 6.27 14.70
CA ARG A 36 -5.65 7.35 15.70
C ARG A 36 -6.81 8.35 15.53
N ILE A 37 -7.21 8.66 14.30
CA ILE A 37 -8.29 9.59 13.98
C ILE A 37 -9.65 8.92 13.77
N GLN A 38 -9.78 7.62 14.09
CA GLN A 38 -11.01 6.83 13.98
C GLN A 38 -11.60 6.78 12.55
N GLN A 39 -10.74 6.73 11.54
CA GLN A 39 -11.10 6.51 10.14
C GLN A 39 -10.94 5.02 9.78
N ASP A 40 -11.69 4.16 10.48
CA ASP A 40 -11.56 2.70 10.38
C ASP A 40 -11.88 2.16 8.98
N GLU A 41 -12.86 2.76 8.30
CA GLU A 41 -13.23 2.38 6.93
C GLU A 41 -12.10 2.65 5.94
N LEU A 42 -11.42 3.80 6.06
CA LEU A 42 -10.27 4.15 5.23
C LEU A 42 -9.09 3.22 5.52
N SER A 43 -8.82 2.94 6.79
CA SER A 43 -7.78 2.01 7.21
C SER A 43 -8.00 0.62 6.59
N HIS A 44 -9.23 0.10 6.68
CA HIS A 44 -9.60 -1.19 6.09
C HIS A 44 -9.45 -1.18 4.56
N ALA A 45 -9.94 -0.13 3.89
CA ALA A 45 -9.84 0.03 2.44
C ALA A 45 -8.39 0.05 1.95
N LEU A 46 -7.52 0.81 2.63
CA LEU A 46 -6.09 0.87 2.33
C LEU A 46 -5.39 -0.47 2.50
N GLN A 47 -5.71 -1.21 3.56
CA GLN A 47 -5.19 -2.56 3.76
C GLN A 47 -5.60 -3.50 2.62
N GLN A 48 -6.88 -3.48 2.22
CA GLN A 48 -7.37 -4.27 1.10
C GLN A 48 -6.71 -3.88 -0.22
N LEU A 49 -6.54 -2.59 -0.49
CA LEU A 49 -5.88 -2.09 -1.70
C LEU A 49 -4.40 -2.49 -1.74
N THR A 50 -3.70 -2.41 -0.60
CA THR A 50 -2.30 -2.84 -0.52
C THR A 50 -2.15 -4.35 -0.76
N LEU A 51 -3.06 -5.16 -0.24
CA LEU A 51 -3.03 -6.62 -0.44
C LEU A 51 -3.39 -7.04 -1.88
N SER A 52 -4.26 -6.27 -2.53
CA SER A 52 -4.75 -6.57 -3.89
C SER A 52 -3.91 -5.97 -5.01
N CYS A 53 -3.15 -4.89 -4.73
CA CYS A 53 -2.33 -4.25 -5.74
C CYS A 53 -0.95 -4.92 -5.85
N ILE A 54 -0.68 -5.51 -7.01
CA ILE A 54 0.58 -6.22 -7.29
C ILE A 54 1.57 -5.32 -8.05
N ILE A 55 1.13 -4.12 -8.47
CA ILE A 55 1.94 -3.20 -9.27
C ILE A 55 2.83 -2.35 -8.34
N PRO A 56 4.17 -2.42 -8.48
CA PRO A 56 5.07 -1.59 -7.69
C PRO A 56 4.80 -0.10 -7.90
N GLY A 57 4.80 0.69 -6.82
CA GLY A 57 4.59 2.14 -6.88
C GLY A 57 3.13 2.59 -6.83
N VAL A 58 2.18 1.76 -7.25
CA VAL A 58 0.74 2.13 -7.24
C VAL A 58 0.22 2.25 -5.82
N THR A 59 0.62 1.34 -4.93
CA THR A 59 0.27 1.41 -3.51
C THR A 59 0.80 2.69 -2.87
N GLU A 60 2.02 3.09 -3.20
CA GLU A 60 2.65 4.32 -2.72
C GLU A 60 1.97 5.58 -3.27
N GLN A 61 1.59 5.58 -4.56
CA GLN A 61 0.79 6.64 -5.17
C GLN A 61 -0.55 6.80 -4.45
N LEU A 62 -1.30 5.70 -4.26
CA LEU A 62 -2.57 5.70 -3.53
C LEU A 62 -2.41 6.17 -2.08
N THR A 63 -1.34 5.73 -1.40
CA THR A 63 -1.00 6.16 -0.04
C THR A 63 -0.83 7.67 0.02
N LEU A 64 -0.09 8.27 -0.91
CA LEU A 64 0.15 9.72 -0.95
C LEU A 64 -1.11 10.51 -1.31
N ILE A 65 -1.96 9.98 -2.20
CA ILE A 65 -3.27 10.56 -2.49
C ILE A 65 -4.16 10.55 -1.24
N CYS A 66 -4.13 9.48 -0.45
CA CYS A 66 -4.87 9.40 0.81
C CYS A 66 -4.37 10.41 1.84
N TRP A 67 -3.06 10.56 1.99
CA TRP A 67 -2.46 11.60 2.84
C TRP A 67 -2.94 12.99 2.45
N HIS A 68 -2.92 13.30 1.15
CA HIS A 68 -3.44 14.57 0.64
C HIS A 68 -4.92 14.76 0.97
N GLY A 69 -5.74 13.71 0.81
CA GLY A 69 -7.17 13.77 1.18
C GLY A 69 -7.37 14.08 2.66
N LEU A 70 -6.68 13.36 3.54
CA LEU A 70 -6.77 13.54 4.99
C LEU A 70 -6.37 14.94 5.45
N ILE A 71 -5.26 15.48 4.93
CA ILE A 71 -4.76 16.82 5.31
C ILE A 71 -5.76 17.92 4.89
N ASN A 72 -6.41 17.74 3.73
CA ASN A 72 -7.33 18.73 3.19
C ASN A 72 -8.79 18.53 3.64
N GLY A 73 -9.06 17.52 4.47
CA GLY A 73 -10.41 17.20 4.93
C GLY A 73 -11.34 16.64 3.84
N TYR A 74 -10.80 16.23 2.69
CA TYR A 74 -11.56 15.47 1.70
C TYR A 74 -11.79 14.06 2.24
N GLY A 75 -13.05 13.67 2.33
CA GLY A 75 -13.43 12.35 2.84
C GLY A 75 -12.81 11.22 2.03
N ALA A 76 -12.53 10.11 2.71
CA ALA A 76 -12.02 8.86 2.15
C ALA A 76 -12.85 8.24 1.02
N ASN A 77 -14.04 8.79 0.72
CA ASN A 77 -15.06 8.25 -0.17
C ASN A 77 -14.51 7.79 -1.54
N ASP A 78 -13.59 8.57 -2.12
CA ASP A 78 -13.02 8.22 -3.41
C ASP A 78 -12.17 6.95 -3.33
N ILE A 79 -11.42 6.76 -2.24
CA ILE A 79 -10.58 5.58 -2.00
C ILE A 79 -11.43 4.37 -1.61
N LEU A 80 -12.47 4.58 -0.81
CA LEU A 80 -13.45 3.53 -0.49
C LEU A 80 -14.08 2.96 -1.77
N SER A 81 -14.32 3.80 -2.78
CA SER A 81 -14.88 3.38 -4.08
C SER A 81 -13.96 2.49 -4.92
N LEU A 82 -12.67 2.44 -4.58
CA LEU A 82 -11.66 1.61 -5.26
C LEU A 82 -11.57 0.20 -4.68
N VAL A 83 -12.09 -0.04 -3.48
CA VAL A 83 -12.03 -1.36 -2.85
C VAL A 83 -12.80 -2.37 -3.69
N GLY A 84 -12.15 -3.49 -4.04
CA GLY A 84 -12.74 -4.53 -4.88
C GLY A 84 -12.81 -4.17 -6.36
N LYS A 85 -12.32 -3.00 -6.78
CA LYS A 85 -12.14 -2.70 -8.20
C LYS A 85 -10.95 -3.51 -8.75
N PRO A 86 -11.05 -4.00 -9.99
CA PRO A 86 -9.93 -4.58 -10.69
C PRO A 86 -8.87 -3.52 -11.01
N ALA A 87 -7.65 -3.96 -11.35
CA ALA A 87 -6.50 -3.08 -11.59
C ALA A 87 -6.78 -1.95 -12.61
N TYR A 88 -7.61 -2.19 -13.64
CA TYR A 88 -8.00 -1.15 -14.60
C TYR A 88 -8.78 0.02 -13.95
N GLY A 89 -9.59 -0.27 -12.93
CA GLY A 89 -10.34 0.76 -12.21
C GLY A 89 -9.44 1.62 -11.31
N ILE A 90 -8.33 1.06 -10.84
CA ILE A 90 -7.30 1.79 -10.09
C ILE A 90 -6.52 2.71 -11.04
N ASP A 91 -6.13 2.21 -12.22
CA ASP A 91 -5.44 3.04 -13.23
C ASP A 91 -6.33 4.19 -13.72
N ASP A 92 -7.61 3.93 -14.03
CA ASP A 92 -8.57 4.98 -14.41
C ASP A 92 -8.68 6.07 -13.34
N PHE A 93 -8.75 5.68 -12.07
CA PHE A 93 -8.74 6.63 -10.95
C PHE A 93 -7.47 7.47 -10.90
N LEU A 94 -6.29 6.84 -11.03
CA LEU A 94 -5.02 7.56 -11.03
C LEU A 94 -4.91 8.52 -12.22
N GLN A 95 -5.36 8.11 -13.42
CA GLN A 95 -5.40 9.00 -14.58
C GLN A 95 -6.34 10.18 -14.37
N GLN A 96 -7.51 9.95 -13.76
CA GLN A 96 -8.44 11.01 -13.43
C GLN A 96 -7.82 11.96 -12.39
N TRP A 97 -7.21 11.43 -11.33
CA TRP A 97 -6.57 12.23 -10.29
C TRP A 97 -5.39 13.04 -10.84
N ARG A 98 -4.56 12.44 -11.70
CA ARG A 98 -3.50 13.12 -12.46
C ARG A 98 -4.04 14.31 -13.27
N LYS A 99 -5.17 14.16 -13.96
CA LYS A 99 -5.78 15.26 -14.72
C LYS A 99 -6.25 16.42 -13.84
N HIS A 100 -6.77 16.13 -12.65
CA HIS A 100 -7.26 17.15 -11.72
C HIS A 100 -6.12 17.80 -10.92
N HIS A 101 -5.04 17.05 -10.64
CA HIS A 101 -3.91 17.48 -9.81
C HIS A 101 -2.56 17.26 -10.50
N PRO A 102 -2.32 17.84 -11.69
CA PRO A 102 -1.17 17.48 -12.53
C PRO A 102 0.19 17.74 -11.85
N ILE A 103 0.32 18.88 -11.14
CA ILE A 103 1.56 19.24 -10.46
C ILE A 103 1.83 18.29 -9.29
N LEU A 104 0.82 18.04 -8.47
CA LEU A 104 0.96 17.18 -7.30
C LEU A 104 1.19 15.72 -7.69
N PHE A 105 0.51 15.24 -8.74
CA PHE A 105 0.72 13.90 -9.25
C PHE A 105 2.16 13.71 -9.76
N SER A 106 2.72 14.70 -10.45
CA SER A 106 4.14 14.66 -10.84
C SER A 106 5.08 14.54 -9.64
N GLN A 107 4.82 15.26 -8.55
CA GLN A 107 5.63 15.17 -7.33
C GLN A 107 5.50 13.80 -6.64
N ILE A 108 4.30 13.22 -6.68
CA ILE A 108 4.05 11.85 -6.21
C ILE A 108 4.84 10.85 -7.06
N GLU A 109 4.83 10.99 -8.39
CA GLU A 109 5.59 10.13 -9.29
C GLU A 109 7.09 10.22 -9.04
N ASP A 110 7.62 11.43 -8.86
CA ASP A 110 9.03 11.63 -8.51
C ASP A 110 9.35 10.97 -7.17
N TYR A 111 8.54 11.20 -6.14
CA TYR A 111 8.73 10.58 -4.83
C TYR A 111 8.74 9.05 -4.93
N VAL A 112 7.76 8.46 -5.61
CA VAL A 112 7.64 7.00 -5.76
C VAL A 112 8.80 6.45 -6.58
N PHE A 113 9.20 7.15 -7.65
CA PHE A 113 10.40 6.79 -8.40
C PHE A 113 11.62 6.76 -7.48
N PHE A 114 11.82 7.80 -6.67
CA PHE A 114 12.97 7.87 -5.79
C PHE A 114 12.92 6.84 -4.65
N ALA A 115 11.75 6.64 -4.04
CA ALA A 115 11.58 5.75 -2.91
C ALA A 115 11.64 4.26 -3.30
N CYS A 116 11.10 3.90 -4.45
CA CYS A 116 11.00 2.51 -4.89
C CYS A 116 12.16 2.07 -5.80
N PHE A 117 12.82 2.99 -6.52
CA PHE A 117 13.78 2.65 -7.57
C PHE A 117 15.16 3.32 -7.45
N SER A 118 15.40 4.22 -6.48
CA SER A 118 16.77 4.68 -6.23
C SER A 118 17.53 3.68 -5.39
N ASN A 119 18.70 3.25 -5.88
CA ASN A 119 19.69 2.60 -5.03
C ASN A 119 20.31 3.66 -4.09
N TRP A 120 19.70 3.88 -2.93
CA TRP A 120 20.19 4.83 -1.92
C TRP A 120 21.58 4.46 -1.38
N SER A 121 22.02 3.21 -1.61
CA SER A 121 23.37 2.71 -1.32
C SER A 121 24.50 3.43 -2.07
N THR A 122 24.20 4.25 -3.08
CA THR A 122 25.20 4.96 -3.89
C THR A 122 25.55 6.36 -3.34
N TYR A 123 24.89 6.82 -2.28
CA TYR A 123 25.10 8.15 -1.65
C TYR A 123 25.80 8.06 -0.29
N ARG A 124 26.65 7.04 -0.07
CA ARG A 124 27.45 6.92 1.15
C ARG A 124 28.91 7.25 0.91
#